data_AF-A0A024QBU6-F1
#
_entry.id   AF-A0A024QBU6-F1
#
_cell.length_a   1.000
_cell.length_b   1.000
_cell.length_c   1.000
_cell.angle_alpha   90.00
_cell.angle_beta   90.00
_cell.angle_gamma   90.00
#
_symmetry.space_group_name_H-M   'P 1'
#
loop_
_entity.id
_entity.type
_entity.pdbx_description
1 polymer ?
#
loop_
_entity_poly.entity_id
_entity_poly.type
_entity_poly.pdbx_seq_one_letter_code
_entity_poly.pdbx_strand_id
1 'polypeptide(L)'
;MKKKIFGLSCIGIIIMGLFLVNGMISTSENESNVAKAKEENNMDNKMNEDNEQGPATKPYGDQERMERLEKEIMLYGEGSKGGYYGTTVNSAYSEKIKPEESTSNNNYSVVVSFTVKNVRDDGKTVNPSELQFELREEPWDKSYEGQVLPDKNALNVQIEPNESVTLDVSFEVPNVADEYMFYVVSSIDPTDVHWKVNDLTSSTN
;
A
#
# COMPACT_ATOMS: atom_id res chain seq x y z
N MET A 1 69.21 3.57 -2.20
CA MET A 1 69.18 2.87 -0.89
C MET A 1 67.89 2.06 -0.78
N LYS A 2 68.02 0.81 -0.33
CA LYS A 2 67.01 -0.12 0.22
C LYS A 2 65.81 -0.54 -0.66
N LYS A 3 65.97 -1.72 -1.29
CA LYS A 3 64.91 -2.68 -1.63
C LYS A 3 64.19 -3.16 -0.36
N LYS A 4 62.89 -3.44 -0.47
CA LYS A 4 62.22 -4.51 0.31
C LYS A 4 61.29 -5.30 -0.62
N ILE A 5 61.53 -6.60 -0.64
CA ILE A 5 60.72 -7.69 -1.19
C ILE A 5 60.13 -8.43 0.03
N PHE A 6 59.12 -9.26 -0.23
CA PHE A 6 58.47 -10.30 0.60
C PHE A 6 57.13 -9.87 1.24
N GLY A 7 56.05 -10.66 1.16
CA GLY A 7 55.97 -12.05 0.72
C GLY A 7 54.54 -12.57 0.59
N LEU A 8 54.45 -13.72 -0.11
CA LEU A 8 53.28 -14.59 -0.24
C LEU A 8 52.75 -15.07 1.12
N SER A 9 51.45 -15.37 1.19
CA SER A 9 51.00 -16.62 1.84
C SER A 9 49.67 -17.11 1.24
N CYS A 10 49.67 -18.39 0.91
CA CYS A 10 48.60 -19.19 0.30
C CYS A 10 47.53 -19.64 1.32
N ILE A 11 46.61 -20.51 0.84
CA ILE A 11 45.63 -21.38 1.53
C ILE A 11 44.21 -20.77 1.43
N GLY A 12 43.21 -21.33 0.73
CA GLY A 12 42.95 -22.70 0.32
C GLY A 12 41.72 -23.22 1.11
N ILE A 13 40.64 -23.60 0.41
CA ILE A 13 39.80 -24.80 0.62
C ILE A 13 38.40 -24.61 -0.01
N ILE A 14 38.07 -25.60 -0.83
CA ILE A 14 36.80 -25.92 -1.50
C ILE A 14 35.82 -26.47 -0.47
N ILE A 15 34.53 -26.07 -0.52
CA ILE A 15 33.43 -26.97 -0.13
C ILE A 15 32.31 -26.90 -1.15
N MET A 16 32.16 -28.03 -1.85
CA MET A 16 31.07 -28.44 -2.70
C MET A 16 29.97 -29.04 -1.80
N GLY A 17 28.72 -28.61 -1.97
CA GLY A 17 27.56 -29.12 -1.23
C GLY A 17 26.36 -29.24 -2.14
N LEU A 18 26.17 -30.44 -2.71
CA LEU A 18 24.97 -30.90 -3.40
C LEU A 18 23.89 -31.36 -2.40
N PHE A 19 22.67 -31.58 -2.93
CA PHE A 19 21.59 -32.50 -2.47
C PHE A 19 20.61 -31.94 -1.41
N LEU A 20 19.27 -32.04 -1.51
CA LEU A 20 18.34 -32.85 -2.32
C LEU A 20 16.99 -32.14 -2.47
N VAL A 21 16.33 -32.34 -3.62
CA VAL A 21 14.91 -32.06 -3.84
C VAL A 21 14.13 -33.31 -3.45
N ASN A 22 13.30 -33.24 -2.40
CA ASN A 22 12.33 -34.29 -2.09
C ASN A 22 10.93 -33.80 -2.47
N GLY A 23 10.43 -34.29 -3.60
CA GLY A 23 9.02 -34.33 -3.89
C GLY A 23 8.37 -35.51 -3.16
N MET A 24 7.16 -35.30 -2.65
CA MET A 24 6.23 -36.39 -2.36
C MET A 24 4.92 -36.10 -3.07
N ILE A 25 4.65 -36.94 -4.07
CA ILE A 25 3.34 -37.15 -4.67
C ILE A 25 2.63 -38.14 -3.74
N SER A 26 1.47 -37.80 -3.17
CA SER A 26 0.57 -38.80 -2.62
C SER A 26 -0.51 -39.12 -3.64
N THR A 27 -0.43 -40.33 -4.20
CA THR A 27 -1.52 -40.98 -4.92
C THR A 27 -2.33 -41.78 -3.90
N SER A 28 -3.61 -41.48 -3.73
CA SER A 28 -4.55 -42.41 -3.12
C SER A 28 -5.43 -42.99 -4.22
N GLU A 29 -5.04 -44.16 -4.72
CA GLU A 29 -5.93 -45.09 -5.39
C GLU A 29 -6.52 -46.01 -4.32
N ASN A 30 -7.85 -46.15 -4.32
CA ASN A 30 -8.48 -47.39 -3.86
C ASN A 30 -9.70 -47.63 -4.74
N GLU A 31 -9.70 -48.78 -5.41
CA GLU A 31 -10.70 -49.20 -6.38
C GLU A 31 -11.86 -50.00 -5.74
N SER A 32 -12.99 -49.98 -6.46
CA SER A 32 -14.09 -50.98 -6.51
C SER A 32 -15.14 -50.91 -5.37
N ASN A 33 -16.45 -50.98 -5.60
CA ASN A 33 -17.24 -51.62 -6.66
C ASN A 33 -18.61 -50.92 -6.88
N VAL A 34 -18.97 -50.75 -8.16
CA VAL A 34 -20.27 -51.02 -8.81
C VAL A 34 -21.56 -50.95 -7.97
N ALA A 35 -22.44 -49.99 -8.28
CA ALA A 35 -23.80 -50.27 -8.77
C ALA A 35 -24.50 -49.00 -9.28
N LYS A 36 -25.17 -49.19 -10.41
CA LYS A 36 -25.92 -48.24 -11.24
C LYS A 36 -27.33 -48.04 -10.64
N ALA A 37 -27.78 -46.80 -10.44
CA ALA A 37 -29.21 -46.45 -10.51
C ALA A 37 -29.39 -44.95 -10.71
N LYS A 38 -30.15 -44.60 -11.76
CA LYS A 38 -30.67 -43.27 -12.04
C LYS A 38 -31.72 -42.90 -10.99
N GLU A 39 -31.75 -41.66 -10.54
CA GLU A 39 -32.97 -40.83 -10.53
C GLU A 39 -32.65 -39.39 -10.14
N GLU A 40 -33.16 -38.46 -10.95
CA GLU A 40 -33.27 -37.04 -10.65
C GLU A 40 -34.11 -36.85 -9.38
N ASN A 41 -33.66 -36.02 -8.45
CA ASN A 41 -34.58 -35.24 -7.64
C ASN A 41 -33.98 -33.88 -7.31
N ASN A 42 -34.74 -32.90 -7.79
CA ASN A 42 -34.72 -31.48 -7.52
C ASN A 42 -34.63 -31.19 -6.01
N MET A 43 -33.66 -30.37 -5.59
CA MET A 43 -33.75 -29.67 -4.32
C MET A 43 -33.04 -28.31 -4.44
N ASP A 44 -33.86 -27.30 -4.70
CA ASP A 44 -33.54 -25.89 -4.48
C ASP A 44 -32.87 -25.70 -3.11
N ASN A 45 -31.62 -25.27 -3.10
CA ASN A 45 -30.98 -24.75 -1.89
C ASN A 45 -30.70 -23.26 -2.10
N LYS A 46 -31.70 -22.45 -1.77
CA LYS A 46 -31.57 -21.00 -1.61
C LYS A 46 -30.85 -20.76 -0.27
N MET A 47 -29.53 -20.62 -0.31
CA MET A 47 -28.79 -20.00 0.79
C MET A 47 -28.79 -18.49 0.56
N ASN A 48 -29.49 -17.78 1.45
CA ASN A 48 -29.30 -16.36 1.70
C ASN A 48 -27.89 -16.18 2.27
N GLU A 49 -27.05 -15.41 1.58
CA GLU A 49 -25.91 -14.72 2.19
C GLU A 49 -26.33 -13.27 2.42
N ASP A 50 -26.73 -12.97 3.65
CA ASP A 50 -26.49 -11.66 4.24
C ASP A 50 -24.99 -11.60 4.56
N ASN A 51 -24.23 -10.71 3.92
CA ASN A 51 -23.04 -10.15 4.56
C ASN A 51 -22.59 -8.83 3.91
N GLU A 52 -22.71 -7.77 4.70
CA GLU A 52 -21.86 -6.58 4.78
C GLU A 52 -21.40 -5.95 3.45
N GLN A 53 -22.23 -5.04 2.94
CA GLN A 53 -21.83 -4.02 1.98
C GLN A 53 -20.93 -2.98 2.69
N GLY A 54 -19.62 -3.23 2.66
CA GLY A 54 -18.64 -2.14 2.59
C GLY A 54 -18.87 -1.31 1.32
N PRO A 55 -18.37 -0.06 1.25
CA PRO A 55 -18.62 0.81 0.11
C PRO A 55 -18.13 0.14 -1.18
N ALA A 56 -19.06 -0.04 -2.12
CA ALA A 56 -18.84 -0.75 -3.38
C ALA A 56 -17.77 -0.06 -4.23
N THR A 57 -16.61 -0.70 -4.36
CA THR A 57 -15.67 -0.41 -5.44
C THR A 57 -16.35 -0.79 -6.76
N LYS A 58 -16.48 0.15 -7.70
CA LYS A 58 -16.98 -0.15 -9.05
C LYS A 58 -16.04 -1.17 -9.70
N PRO A 59 -16.54 -2.24 -10.35
CA PRO A 59 -15.67 -3.20 -11.00
C PRO A 59 -15.02 -2.53 -12.21
N TYR A 60 -13.75 -2.17 -12.06
CA TYR A 60 -12.86 -1.91 -13.19
C TYR A 60 -12.80 -3.18 -14.05
N GLY A 61 -12.83 -3.06 -15.37
CA GLY A 61 -12.59 -4.21 -16.23
C GLY A 61 -11.22 -4.81 -15.94
N ASP A 62 -11.08 -6.14 -15.98
CA ASP A 62 -9.83 -6.83 -15.61
C ASP A 62 -8.60 -6.25 -16.32
N GLN A 63 -8.74 -5.86 -17.59
CA GLN A 63 -7.66 -5.24 -18.35
C GLN A 63 -7.27 -3.85 -17.80
N GLU A 64 -8.23 -2.97 -17.54
CA GLU A 64 -7.98 -1.64 -16.98
C GLU A 64 -7.34 -1.74 -15.58
N ARG A 65 -7.78 -2.72 -14.79
CA ARG A 65 -7.16 -3.03 -13.51
C ARG A 65 -5.70 -3.45 -13.66
N MET A 66 -5.39 -4.34 -14.62
CA MET A 66 -4.00 -4.76 -14.86
C MET A 66 -3.13 -3.60 -15.36
N GLU A 67 -3.59 -2.82 -16.34
CA GLU A 67 -2.86 -1.67 -16.87
C GLU A 67 -2.56 -0.62 -15.79
N ARG A 68 -3.50 -0.41 -14.87
CA ARG A 68 -3.33 0.47 -13.71
C ARG A 68 -2.28 -0.08 -12.73
N LEU A 69 -2.35 -1.37 -12.40
CA LEU A 69 -1.41 -2.01 -11.48
C LEU A 69 0.00 -2.14 -12.06
N GLU A 70 0.14 -2.32 -13.38
CA GLU A 70 1.43 -2.26 -14.08
C GLU A 70 2.10 -0.89 -13.97
N LYS A 71 1.30 0.15 -13.75
CA LYS A 71 1.75 1.52 -13.45
C LYS A 71 1.81 1.82 -11.95
N GLU A 72 1.59 0.82 -11.09
CA GLU A 72 1.64 0.93 -9.63
C GLU A 72 0.64 1.94 -9.03
N ILE A 73 -0.41 2.26 -9.79
CA ILE A 73 -1.50 3.13 -9.34
C ILE A 73 -2.46 2.29 -8.51
N MET A 74 -2.79 2.73 -7.31
CA MET A 74 -3.76 2.13 -6.40
C MET A 74 -5.03 2.98 -6.32
N LEU A 75 -6.16 2.35 -5.97
CA LEU A 75 -7.41 3.05 -5.67
C LEU A 75 -7.66 3.14 -4.16
N TYR A 76 -8.65 3.93 -3.75
CA TYR A 76 -9.10 3.95 -2.35
C TYR A 76 -9.39 2.53 -1.83
N GLY A 77 -8.91 2.24 -0.62
CA GLY A 77 -9.03 0.94 0.03
C GLY A 77 -8.02 -0.12 -0.44
N GLU A 78 -7.34 0.09 -1.58
CA GLU A 78 -6.24 -0.78 -2.00
C GLU A 78 -4.97 -0.41 -1.24
N GLY A 79 -4.34 -1.42 -0.65
CA GLY A 79 -3.12 -1.25 0.14
C GLY A 79 -1.90 -1.86 -0.54
N SER A 80 -0.73 -1.29 -0.26
CA SER A 80 0.57 -1.87 -0.60
C SER A 80 1.33 -2.26 0.66
N LYS A 81 2.12 -3.33 0.56
CA LYS A 81 3.04 -3.76 1.61
C LYS A 81 4.48 -3.49 1.13
N GLY A 82 5.15 -2.55 1.78
CA GLY A 82 6.59 -2.34 1.69
C GLY A 82 7.38 -3.26 2.61
N GLY A 83 8.65 -2.95 2.83
CA GLY A 83 9.51 -3.65 3.77
C GLY A 83 9.16 -3.35 5.23
N TYR A 84 8.80 -2.11 5.55
CA TYR A 84 8.52 -1.65 6.91
C TYR A 84 7.06 -1.23 7.11
N TYR A 85 6.45 -0.64 6.09
CA TYR A 85 5.11 -0.09 6.16
C TYR A 85 4.13 -0.83 5.25
N GLY A 86 2.92 -1.07 5.75
CA GLY A 86 1.74 -1.29 4.93
C GLY A 86 0.98 0.03 4.82
N THR A 87 0.64 0.47 3.61
CA THR A 87 -0.02 1.77 3.39
C THR A 87 -1.29 1.60 2.58
N THR A 88 -2.34 2.33 2.96
CA THR A 88 -3.64 2.33 2.27
C THR A 88 -4.25 3.72 2.34
N VAL A 89 -4.72 4.28 1.23
CA VAL A 89 -5.55 5.50 1.27
C VAL A 89 -7.00 5.12 1.53
N ASN A 90 -7.59 5.71 2.57
CA ASN A 90 -8.95 5.40 3.01
C ASN A 90 -9.96 6.33 2.34
N SER A 91 -9.68 7.62 2.31
CA SER A 91 -10.55 8.65 1.76
C SER A 91 -9.77 9.95 1.51
N ALA A 92 -10.39 10.87 0.78
CA ALA A 92 -9.91 12.23 0.66
C ALA A 92 -11.09 13.21 0.50
N TYR A 93 -10.87 14.46 0.90
CA TYR A 93 -11.80 15.57 0.71
C TYR A 93 -11.04 16.86 0.45
N SER A 94 -11.77 17.88 0.02
CA SER A 94 -11.24 19.23 -0.09
C SER A 94 -12.03 20.21 0.76
N GLU A 95 -11.38 21.27 1.21
CA GLU A 95 -12.00 22.37 1.94
C GLU A 95 -11.38 23.70 1.52
N LYS A 96 -12.13 24.80 1.69
CA LYS A 96 -11.58 26.14 1.49
C LYS A 96 -10.78 26.55 2.72
N ILE A 97 -9.57 27.07 2.48
CA ILE A 97 -8.74 27.64 3.53
C ILE A 97 -9.01 29.14 3.59
N LYS A 98 -9.09 29.70 4.79
CA LYS A 98 -9.16 31.16 4.93
C LYS A 98 -7.78 31.78 4.64
N PRO A 99 -7.71 33.01 4.08
CA PRO A 99 -6.44 33.65 3.76
C PRO A 99 -5.45 33.72 4.94
N GLU A 100 -5.96 33.85 6.17
CA GLU A 100 -5.15 33.89 7.40
C GLU A 100 -4.58 32.54 7.86
N GLU A 101 -5.13 31.43 7.36
CA GLU A 101 -4.72 30.05 7.71
C GLU A 101 -3.78 29.44 6.65
N SER A 102 -3.76 30.00 5.44
CA SER A 102 -2.90 29.53 4.36
C SER A 102 -1.46 30.04 4.52
N THR A 103 -0.49 29.13 4.46
CA THR A 103 0.94 29.48 4.47
C THR A 103 1.46 29.92 3.11
N SER A 104 0.76 29.60 2.01
CA SER A 104 1.26 29.72 0.64
C SER A 104 0.37 30.51 -0.33
N ASN A 105 -0.53 31.36 0.19
CA ASN A 105 -1.59 32.07 -0.56
C ASN A 105 -2.48 31.12 -1.40
N ASN A 106 -2.70 29.90 -0.91
CA ASN A 106 -3.57 28.91 -1.53
C ASN A 106 -4.99 29.02 -0.95
N ASN A 107 -5.98 28.69 -1.76
CA ASN A 107 -7.38 28.89 -1.39
C ASN A 107 -8.06 27.60 -0.89
N TYR A 108 -7.41 26.45 -1.10
CA TYR A 108 -7.98 25.14 -0.82
C TYR A 108 -6.96 24.24 -0.14
N SER A 109 -7.47 23.36 0.72
CA SER A 109 -6.74 22.20 1.24
C SER A 109 -7.35 20.94 0.65
N VAL A 110 -6.53 20.05 0.13
CA VAL A 110 -6.90 18.64 -0.09
C VAL A 110 -6.38 17.86 1.11
N VAL A 111 -7.27 17.14 1.80
CA VAL A 111 -6.90 16.29 2.93
C VAL A 111 -7.07 14.84 2.53
N VAL A 112 -6.00 14.07 2.67
CA VAL A 112 -5.96 12.63 2.41
C VAL A 112 -5.86 11.89 3.74
N SER A 113 -6.83 11.02 4.02
CA SER A 113 -6.80 10.14 5.18
C SER A 113 -6.25 8.78 4.76
N PHE A 114 -5.12 8.37 5.33
CA PHE A 114 -4.45 7.13 4.95
C PHE A 114 -3.96 6.36 6.17
N THR A 115 -3.99 5.04 6.09
CA THR A 115 -3.54 4.15 7.16
C THR A 115 -2.12 3.68 6.92
N VAL A 116 -1.30 3.75 7.97
CA VAL A 116 0.04 3.18 8.04
C VAL A 116 0.01 2.03 9.03
N LYS A 117 0.43 0.85 8.59
CA LYS A 117 0.59 -0.37 9.38
C LYS A 117 2.07 -0.71 9.54
N ASN A 118 2.49 -1.08 10.74
CA ASN A 118 3.81 -1.67 10.93
C ASN A 118 3.80 -3.13 10.44
N VAL A 119 4.54 -3.42 9.39
CA VAL A 119 4.63 -4.76 8.78
C VAL A 119 6.04 -5.33 8.82
N ARG A 120 6.92 -4.76 9.65
CA ARG A 120 8.31 -5.22 9.80
C ARG A 120 8.38 -6.64 10.32
N ASP A 121 9.17 -7.47 9.66
CA ASP A 121 9.41 -8.85 10.09
C ASP A 121 10.38 -8.94 11.29
N ASP A 122 11.15 -7.88 11.59
CA ASP A 122 12.10 -7.85 12.71
C ASP A 122 11.48 -7.49 14.07
N GLY A 123 10.15 -7.28 14.12
CA GLY A 123 9.40 -7.04 15.35
C GLY A 123 9.69 -5.71 16.04
N LYS A 124 10.34 -4.74 15.36
CA LYS A 124 10.57 -3.40 15.92
C LYS A 124 9.40 -2.47 15.65
N THR A 125 9.29 -1.43 16.48
CA THR A 125 8.37 -0.31 16.26
C THR A 125 8.79 0.52 15.05
N VAL A 126 7.83 1.25 14.47
CA VAL A 126 8.09 2.26 13.43
C VAL A 126 7.53 3.60 13.84
N ASN A 127 8.16 4.67 13.37
CA ASN A 127 7.67 6.02 13.53
C ASN A 127 7.32 6.59 12.14
N PRO A 128 6.03 6.88 11.86
CA PRO A 128 5.63 7.40 10.56
C PRO A 128 6.05 8.86 10.34
N SER A 129 6.67 9.54 11.31
CA SER A 129 7.16 10.92 11.14
C SER A 129 8.27 11.06 10.08
N GLU A 130 8.88 9.95 9.67
CA GLU A 130 9.88 9.91 8.60
C GLU A 130 9.25 9.83 7.20
N LEU A 131 7.92 9.61 7.12
CA LEU A 131 7.20 9.62 5.86
C LEU A 131 6.99 11.06 5.39
N GLN A 132 7.29 11.28 4.12
CA GLN A 132 6.98 12.50 3.39
C GLN A 132 5.83 12.22 2.43
N PHE A 133 5.10 13.27 2.07
CA PHE A 133 3.90 13.13 1.27
C PHE A 133 3.91 14.12 0.12
N GLU A 134 3.55 13.64 -1.06
CA GLU A 134 3.40 14.49 -2.23
C GLU A 134 2.05 14.24 -2.89
N LEU A 135 1.42 15.32 -3.34
CA LEU A 135 0.23 15.27 -4.18
C LEU A 135 0.58 15.89 -5.52
N ARG A 136 0.36 15.15 -6.62
CA ARG A 136 0.69 15.61 -7.98
C ARG A 136 -0.55 15.71 -8.84
N GLU A 137 -0.62 16.77 -9.66
CA GLU A 137 -1.69 17.02 -10.63
C GLU A 137 -1.21 16.64 -12.03
N GLU A 138 -2.06 16.04 -12.88
CA GLU A 138 -1.72 15.83 -14.29
C GLU A 138 -1.82 17.13 -15.11
N PRO A 139 -0.87 17.42 -16.03
CA PRO A 139 0.29 16.60 -16.41
C PRO A 139 1.54 16.83 -15.54
N TRP A 140 1.67 16.11 -14.41
CA TRP A 140 2.80 15.94 -13.47
C TRP A 140 3.74 17.12 -13.18
N ASP A 141 3.37 18.33 -13.57
CA ASP A 141 4.19 19.54 -13.54
C ASP A 141 4.00 20.31 -12.24
N LYS A 142 2.94 20.00 -11.50
CA LYS A 142 2.64 20.56 -10.19
C LYS A 142 2.69 19.45 -9.14
N SER A 143 3.53 19.66 -8.14
CA SER A 143 3.61 18.84 -6.93
C SER A 143 3.37 19.73 -5.72
N TYR A 144 2.61 19.21 -4.76
CA TYR A 144 2.27 19.86 -3.51
C TYR A 144 2.80 19.00 -2.36
N GLU A 145 3.58 19.60 -1.46
CA GLU A 145 4.10 18.93 -0.28
C GLU A 145 3.00 18.82 0.79
N GLY A 146 2.87 17.63 1.37
CA GLY A 146 1.85 17.34 2.38
C GLY A 146 2.35 17.52 3.80
N GLN A 147 1.47 18.00 4.67
CA GLN A 147 1.73 18.14 6.10
C GLN A 147 0.73 17.32 6.92
N VAL A 148 1.24 16.55 7.87
CA VAL A 148 0.40 15.81 8.83
C VAL A 148 -0.29 16.83 9.74
N LEU A 149 -1.62 16.78 9.82
CA LEU A 149 -2.41 17.71 10.64
C LEU A 149 -2.22 17.42 12.14
N PRO A 150 -1.60 18.32 12.94
CA PRO A 150 -1.29 18.03 14.34
C PRO A 150 -2.53 17.89 15.22
N ASP A 151 -3.64 18.54 14.84
CA ASP A 151 -4.89 18.49 15.62
C ASP A 151 -5.72 17.22 15.36
N LYS A 152 -5.43 16.50 14.27
CA LYS A 152 -6.13 15.26 13.89
C LYS A 152 -5.28 14.01 14.12
N ASN A 153 -3.99 14.18 14.35
CA ASN A 153 -3.02 13.10 14.45
C ASN A 153 -2.26 13.20 15.77
N ALA A 154 -2.03 12.07 16.44
CA ALA A 154 -1.17 12.07 17.62
C ALA A 154 0.27 12.42 17.23
N LEU A 155 0.88 13.36 17.96
CA LEU A 155 2.29 13.71 17.78
C LEU A 155 3.18 12.57 18.31
N ASN A 156 4.18 12.17 17.51
CA ASN A 156 5.18 11.13 17.87
C ASN A 156 4.60 9.74 18.14
N VAL A 157 3.80 9.21 17.22
CA VAL A 157 3.31 7.83 17.29
C VAL A 157 4.46 6.85 17.03
N GLN A 158 4.65 5.91 17.94
CA GLN A 158 5.32 4.65 17.62
C GLN A 158 4.25 3.61 17.35
N ILE A 159 4.33 2.96 16.20
CA ILE A 159 3.40 1.90 15.79
C ILE A 159 4.03 0.56 16.17
N GLU A 160 3.42 -0.17 17.09
CA GLU A 160 3.85 -1.51 17.48
C GLU A 160 3.70 -2.51 16.31
N PRO A 161 4.42 -3.64 16.32
CA PRO A 161 4.33 -4.63 15.25
C PRO A 161 2.89 -5.08 14.99
N ASN A 162 2.49 -5.06 13.72
CA ASN A 162 1.14 -5.37 13.23
C ASN A 162 0.03 -4.40 13.64
N GLU A 163 0.33 -3.35 14.40
CA GLU A 163 -0.61 -2.26 14.66
C GLU A 163 -0.63 -1.27 13.49
N SER A 164 -1.65 -0.41 13.49
CA SER A 164 -1.85 0.62 12.47
C SER A 164 -2.33 1.92 13.08
N VAL A 165 -1.97 3.02 12.43
CA VAL A 165 -2.49 4.36 12.71
C VAL A 165 -3.04 4.96 11.42
N THR A 166 -4.09 5.76 11.55
CA THR A 166 -4.58 6.58 10.43
C THR A 166 -4.03 7.98 10.58
N LEU A 167 -3.52 8.53 9.48
CA LEU A 167 -2.98 9.86 9.39
C LEU A 167 -3.78 10.68 8.39
N ASP A 168 -4.16 11.89 8.82
CA ASP A 168 -4.72 12.91 7.93
C ASP A 168 -3.60 13.86 7.48
N VAL A 169 -3.35 13.89 6.17
CA VAL A 169 -2.32 14.72 5.52
C VAL A 169 -3.00 15.81 4.69
N SER A 170 -2.62 17.05 4.91
CA SER A 170 -3.15 18.24 4.24
C SER A 170 -2.19 18.75 3.17
N PHE A 171 -2.74 19.13 2.03
CA PHE A 171 -2.03 19.71 0.89
C PHE A 171 -2.68 21.05 0.52
N GLU A 172 -1.95 22.14 0.66
CA GLU A 172 -2.42 23.44 0.19
C GLU A 172 -2.33 23.51 -1.34
N VAL A 173 -3.46 23.76 -2.01
CA VAL A 173 -3.55 23.85 -3.47
C VAL A 173 -4.23 25.15 -3.92
N PRO A 174 -3.83 25.73 -5.06
CA PRO A 174 -4.43 26.97 -5.55
C PRO A 174 -5.87 26.76 -6.01
N ASN A 175 -6.16 25.59 -6.60
CA ASN A 175 -7.47 25.14 -7.05
C ASN A 175 -7.56 23.62 -6.85
N VAL A 176 -8.79 23.12 -6.64
CA VAL A 176 -9.07 21.68 -6.59
C VAL A 176 -9.18 21.14 -8.02
N ALA A 177 -8.36 20.15 -8.35
CA ALA A 177 -8.39 19.42 -9.61
C ALA A 177 -9.34 18.21 -9.53
N ASP A 178 -9.75 17.68 -10.68
CA ASP A 178 -10.62 16.51 -10.75
C ASP A 178 -9.92 15.23 -10.26
N GLU A 179 -8.59 15.19 -10.42
CA GLU A 179 -7.76 14.04 -10.11
C GLU A 179 -6.37 14.46 -9.67
N TYR A 180 -5.86 13.75 -8.67
CA TYR A 180 -4.50 13.83 -8.18
C TYR A 180 -3.93 12.42 -8.02
N MET A 181 -2.62 12.39 -7.84
CA MET A 181 -1.88 11.19 -7.49
C MET A 181 -1.09 11.45 -6.22
N PHE A 182 -1.37 10.65 -5.20
CA PHE A 182 -0.81 10.76 -3.86
C PHE A 182 0.34 9.78 -3.68
N TYR A 183 1.47 10.28 -3.20
CA TYR A 183 2.70 9.54 -2.97
C TYR A 183 3.06 9.55 -1.48
N VAL A 184 3.50 8.38 -1.00
CA VAL A 184 4.15 8.25 0.31
C VAL A 184 5.62 7.99 0.06
N VAL A 185 6.46 8.95 0.43
CA VAL A 185 7.90 8.91 0.20
C VAL A 185 8.61 8.53 1.50
N SER A 186 9.44 7.49 1.44
CA SER A 186 10.26 7.06 2.57
C SER A 186 11.67 6.74 2.11
N SER A 187 12.66 7.23 2.85
CA SER A 187 14.07 6.90 2.58
C SER A 187 14.46 5.50 3.07
N ILE A 188 13.78 4.99 4.10
CA ILE A 188 14.08 3.70 4.73
C ILE A 188 13.22 2.56 4.17
N ASP A 189 12.09 2.88 3.54
CA ASP A 189 11.20 1.94 2.89
C ASP A 189 10.66 2.50 1.56
N PRO A 190 11.53 2.71 0.55
CA PRO A 190 11.12 3.31 -0.71
C PRO A 190 10.09 2.44 -1.43
N THR A 191 9.07 3.09 -2.00
CA THR A 191 8.02 2.45 -2.80
C THR A 191 7.64 3.38 -3.94
N ASP A 192 7.38 2.80 -5.13
CA ASP A 192 6.91 3.54 -6.31
C ASP A 192 5.37 3.57 -6.39
N VAL A 193 4.69 2.83 -5.50
CA VAL A 193 3.24 2.81 -5.38
C VAL A 193 2.67 4.18 -5.02
N HIS A 194 1.60 4.55 -5.72
CA HIS A 194 0.88 5.81 -5.54
C HIS A 194 -0.62 5.59 -5.70
N TRP A 195 -1.43 6.50 -5.14
CA TRP A 195 -2.88 6.37 -5.13
C TRP A 195 -3.52 7.43 -6.00
N LYS A 196 -4.45 7.00 -6.85
CA LYS A 196 -5.36 7.91 -7.54
C LYS A 196 -6.33 8.50 -6.52
N VAL A 197 -6.28 9.81 -6.37
CA VAL A 197 -7.13 10.61 -5.48
C VAL A 197 -8.06 11.45 -6.35
N ASN A 198 -9.31 11.04 -6.45
CA ASN A 198 -10.35 11.69 -7.24
C ASN A 198 -11.67 11.74 -6.46
N ASP A 199 -12.72 12.24 -7.10
CA ASP A 199 -14.08 12.33 -6.55
C ASP A 199 -14.10 13.02 -5.17
N LEU A 200 -13.28 14.07 -5.01
CA LEU A 200 -13.11 14.79 -3.76
C LEU A 200 -14.43 15.44 -3.32
N THR A 201 -14.91 15.04 -2.15
CA THR A 201 -16.05 15.72 -1.52
C THR A 201 -15.62 17.09 -1.01
N SER A 202 -16.45 18.11 -1.24
CA SER A 202 -16.22 19.44 -0.65
C SER A 202 -16.76 19.43 0.78
N SER A 203 -15.88 19.49 1.77
CA SER A 203 -16.26 19.81 3.14
C SER A 203 -16.51 21.31 3.23
N THR A 204 -17.67 21.70 3.76
CA THR A 204 -17.95 23.10 4.11
C THR A 204 -17.82 23.18 5.63
N ASN A 205 -16.70 23.74 6.12
CA ASN A 205 -16.59 24.15 7.52
C ASN A 205 -17.41 25.43 7.77
#